data_AF-A0A962APQ1-F1
#
_entry.id   AF-A0A962APQ1-F1
#
_cell.length_a   1.000
_cell.length_b   1.000
_cell.length_c   1.000
_cell.angle_alpha   90.00
_cell.angle_beta   90.00
_cell.angle_gamma   90.00
#
_symmetry.space_group_name_H-M   'P 1'
#
loop_
_entity.id
_entity.type
_entity.pdbx_description
1 polymer ?
#
loop_
_entity_poly.entity_id
_entity_poly.type
_entity_poly.pdbx_seq_one_letter_code
_entity_poly.pdbx_strand_id
1 'polypeptide(L)'
;MSAIRLLLPQGGVRRWHMALRDRLAASGARVGLVMAPAPAAPVALRLCEELDRLLFGASGPLCDPHSDATTAPLQVEDSEVVVDVTGAPTPPEGAIAPLYDGAPGDAARDAALLDCRVPRLALARAHGDEFEILAEGLPGHERPWSLRAGREALAARILTLVPLALRRKEQGATRATRKTIAQRRPLAFAAAALASRARARLARLLAHDQHWRIGWRPLAADGGAMARQDWGAGEWTWLADDRARYYADPFPFEH
;
A
#
# COMPACT_ATOMS: atom_id res chain seq x y z
N MET A 1 9.64 -31.16 12.74
CA MET A 1 8.55 -30.19 12.45
C MET A 1 9.00 -28.83 12.97
N SER A 2 9.08 -27.83 12.10
CA SER A 2 9.53 -26.49 12.50
C SER A 2 8.42 -25.77 13.29
N ALA A 3 8.76 -25.22 14.45
CA ALA A 3 7.87 -24.39 15.25
C ALA A 3 8.06 -22.92 14.86
N ILE A 4 6.96 -22.23 14.54
CA ILE A 4 6.95 -20.86 14.04
C ILE A 4 6.07 -20.02 14.95
N ARG A 5 6.60 -18.87 15.38
CA ARG A 5 5.86 -17.84 16.10
C ARG A 5 5.56 -16.68 15.16
N LEU A 6 4.28 -16.43 14.90
CA LEU A 6 3.83 -15.25 14.14
C LEU A 6 3.49 -14.12 15.11
N LEU A 7 4.19 -12.99 15.00
CA LEU A 7 3.83 -11.77 15.72
C LEU A 7 2.82 -10.99 14.87
N LEU A 8 1.63 -10.76 15.43
CA LEU A 8 0.51 -10.09 14.76
C LEU A 8 0.22 -8.72 15.38
N PRO A 9 -0.24 -7.74 14.60
CA PRO A 9 -0.55 -6.41 15.12
C PRO A 9 -1.80 -6.41 16.02
N GLN A 10 -1.66 -5.93 17.26
CA GLN A 10 -2.79 -5.75 18.19
C GLN A 10 -3.82 -4.78 17.61
N GLY A 11 -5.08 -5.24 17.47
CA GLY A 11 -6.18 -4.42 16.91
C GLY A 11 -6.11 -4.17 15.41
N GLY A 12 -5.13 -4.76 14.70
CA GLY A 12 -4.87 -4.53 13.28
C GLY A 12 -4.87 -5.78 12.41
N VAL A 13 -5.38 -6.91 12.93
CA VAL A 13 -5.33 -8.19 12.21
C VAL A 13 -6.18 -8.11 10.93
N ARG A 14 -5.57 -8.62 9.86
CA ARG A 14 -6.12 -8.67 8.50
C ARG A 14 -6.24 -10.12 8.04
N ARG A 15 -7.13 -10.40 7.10
CA ARG A 15 -7.34 -11.76 6.55
C ARG A 15 -6.06 -12.42 6.05
N TRP A 16 -5.14 -11.66 5.46
CA TRP A 16 -3.86 -12.20 4.98
C TRP A 16 -2.98 -12.77 6.10
N HIS A 17 -3.05 -12.24 7.33
CA HIS A 17 -2.30 -12.80 8.45
C HIS A 17 -2.78 -14.22 8.77
N MET A 18 -4.10 -14.45 8.71
CA MET A 18 -4.68 -15.78 8.93
C MET A 18 -4.38 -16.70 7.74
N ALA A 19 -4.46 -16.19 6.52
CA ALA A 19 -4.05 -16.94 5.34
C ALA A 19 -2.56 -17.36 5.42
N LEU A 20 -1.70 -16.53 6.02
CA LEU A 20 -0.29 -16.88 6.25
C LEU A 20 -0.17 -18.01 7.26
N ARG A 21 -0.86 -17.91 8.41
CA ARG A 21 -0.94 -19.00 9.40
C ARG A 21 -1.36 -20.30 8.74
N ASP A 22 -2.45 -20.28 7.99
CA ASP A 22 -3.00 -21.48 7.34
C ASP A 22 -2.04 -22.09 6.34
N ARG A 23 -1.38 -21.25 5.54
CA ARG A 23 -0.40 -21.72 4.58
C ARG A 23 0.81 -22.38 5.25
N LEU A 24 1.25 -21.83 6.38
CA LEU A 24 2.36 -22.40 7.15
C LEU A 24 1.93 -23.70 7.84
N ALA A 25 0.75 -23.74 8.46
CA ALA A 25 0.20 -24.94 9.07
C ALA A 25 -0.01 -26.07 8.03
N ALA A 26 -0.54 -25.75 6.85
CA ALA A 26 -0.71 -26.69 5.74
C ALA A 26 0.64 -27.24 5.21
N SER A 27 1.75 -26.54 5.46
CA SER A 27 3.10 -27.03 5.15
C SER A 27 3.71 -27.93 6.25
N GLY A 28 2.95 -28.23 7.31
CA GLY A 28 3.37 -29.09 8.43
C GLY A 28 4.06 -28.37 9.59
N ALA A 29 4.07 -27.03 9.59
CA ALA A 29 4.65 -26.24 10.68
C ALA A 29 3.67 -26.13 11.86
N ARG A 30 4.19 -26.12 13.10
CA ARG A 30 3.41 -25.72 14.28
C ARG A 30 3.43 -24.19 14.37
N VAL A 31 2.28 -23.55 14.26
CA VAL A 31 2.20 -22.08 14.18
C VAL A 31 1.53 -21.52 15.44
N GLY A 32 2.32 -20.83 16.27
CA GLY A 32 1.83 -20.03 17.39
C GLY A 32 1.55 -18.58 16.98
N LEU A 33 0.51 -17.98 17.52
CA LEU A 33 0.16 -16.57 17.28
C LEU A 33 0.40 -15.76 18.55
N VAL A 34 1.10 -14.64 18.43
CA VAL A 34 1.31 -13.69 19.52
C VAL A 34 0.90 -12.29 19.07
N MET A 35 -0.02 -11.68 19.81
CA MET A 35 -0.38 -10.29 19.58
C MET A 35 0.71 -9.37 20.12
N ALA A 36 1.16 -8.42 19.32
CA ALA A 36 2.20 -7.47 19.69
C ALA A 36 1.76 -6.03 19.35
N PRO A 37 2.27 -5.02 20.08
CA PRO A 37 1.99 -3.62 19.79
C PRO A 37 2.36 -3.27 18.35
N ALA A 38 1.47 -2.55 17.67
CA ALA A 38 1.69 -2.07 16.31
C ALA A 38 1.57 -0.54 16.25
N PRO A 39 2.29 0.13 15.33
CA PRO A 39 2.15 1.57 15.14
C PRO A 39 0.71 1.92 14.71
N ALA A 40 0.13 2.94 15.34
CA ALA A 40 -1.17 3.45 14.92
C ALA A 40 -1.07 4.15 13.55
N ALA A 41 -1.98 3.82 12.63
CA ALA A 41 -2.05 4.48 11.33
C ALA A 41 -2.49 5.95 11.48
N PRO A 42 -1.82 6.92 10.83
CA PRO A 42 -2.26 8.31 10.83
C PRO A 42 -3.69 8.47 10.28
N VAL A 43 -4.46 9.43 10.81
CA VAL A 43 -5.84 9.70 10.35
C VAL A 43 -5.91 9.94 8.83
N ALA A 44 -4.97 10.71 8.28
CA ALA A 44 -4.93 11.02 6.85
C ALA A 44 -4.75 9.76 5.99
N LEU A 45 -4.04 8.74 6.47
CA LEU A 45 -3.89 7.48 5.76
C LEU A 45 -5.20 6.70 5.73
N ARG A 46 -5.96 6.69 6.83
CA ARG A 46 -7.31 6.09 6.86
C ARG A 46 -8.27 6.81 5.90
N LEU A 47 -8.18 8.14 5.81
CA LEU A 47 -8.97 8.90 4.83
C LEU A 47 -8.59 8.55 3.39
N CYS A 48 -7.30 8.33 3.09
CA CYS A 48 -6.90 7.82 1.77
C CYS A 48 -7.54 6.45 1.49
N GLU A 49 -7.56 5.54 2.46
CA GLU A 49 -8.16 4.21 2.30
C GLU A 49 -9.68 4.28 2.05
N GLU A 50 -10.39 5.13 2.79
CA GLU A 50 -11.83 5.35 2.59
C GLU A 50 -12.12 5.97 1.22
N LEU A 51 -11.32 6.95 0.79
CA LEU A 51 -11.47 7.54 -0.53
C LEU A 51 -11.13 6.54 -1.65
N ASP A 52 -10.09 5.73 -1.48
CA ASP A 52 -9.72 4.65 -2.43
C ASP A 52 -10.88 3.65 -2.58
N ARG A 53 -11.54 3.30 -1.47
CA ARG A 53 -12.72 2.43 -1.44
C ARG A 53 -13.92 3.05 -2.17
N LEU A 54 -14.15 4.36 -2.01
CA LEU A 54 -15.23 5.07 -2.69
C LEU A 54 -14.98 5.21 -4.20
N LEU A 55 -13.75 5.51 -4.60
CA LEU A 55 -13.40 5.78 -6.00
C LEU A 55 -13.23 4.51 -6.84
N PHE A 56 -12.57 3.48 -6.29
CA PHE A 56 -12.18 2.28 -7.05
C PHE A 56 -12.89 1.01 -6.61
N GLY A 57 -13.75 1.10 -5.59
CA GLY A 57 -14.43 -0.04 -5.00
C GLY A 57 -13.50 -0.93 -4.17
N ALA A 58 -13.98 -2.12 -3.83
CA ALA A 58 -13.18 -3.11 -3.10
C ALA A 58 -12.20 -3.83 -4.05
N SER A 59 -10.90 -3.76 -3.77
CA SER A 59 -9.89 -4.65 -4.36
C SER A 59 -9.52 -5.71 -3.33
N GLY A 60 -9.80 -6.99 -3.63
CA GLY A 60 -9.38 -8.15 -2.84
C GLY A 60 -9.85 -8.20 -1.38
N PRO A 61 -9.90 -9.39 -0.77
CA PRO A 61 -10.26 -9.53 0.64
C PRO A 61 -9.05 -9.58 1.58
N LEU A 62 -7.81 -9.67 1.10
CA LEU A 62 -6.66 -10.00 1.95
C LEU A 62 -6.40 -8.94 3.03
N CYS A 63 -6.64 -7.67 2.69
CA CYS A 63 -6.48 -6.53 3.58
C CYS A 63 -7.76 -6.16 4.35
N ASP A 64 -8.84 -6.94 4.23
CA ASP A 64 -10.01 -6.72 5.07
C ASP A 64 -9.70 -7.04 6.55
N PRO A 65 -10.32 -6.33 7.51
CA PRO A 65 -10.23 -6.67 8.92
C PRO A 65 -10.63 -8.13 9.19
N HIS A 66 -9.97 -8.75 10.16
CA HIS A 66 -10.35 -10.06 10.66
C HIS A 66 -10.69 -9.95 12.15
N SER A 67 -11.95 -10.27 12.50
CA SER A 67 -12.50 -10.17 13.85
C SER A 67 -12.05 -11.28 14.79
N ASP A 68 -11.68 -12.45 14.26
CA ASP A 68 -11.54 -13.69 15.05
C ASP A 68 -10.07 -14.04 15.35
N ALA A 69 -9.29 -13.07 15.78
CA ALA A 69 -7.95 -13.34 16.30
C ALA A 69 -8.01 -13.84 17.76
N THR A 70 -8.80 -14.88 18.03
CA THR A 70 -8.75 -15.57 19.32
C THR A 70 -7.48 -16.42 19.33
N THR A 71 -6.41 -15.88 19.91
CA THR A 71 -5.14 -16.57 20.05
C THR A 71 -5.18 -17.49 21.27
N ALA A 72 -5.20 -18.81 21.07
CA ALA A 72 -4.72 -19.70 22.11
C ALA A 72 -3.18 -19.51 22.19
N PRO A 73 -2.62 -19.12 23.35
CA PRO A 73 -1.17 -19.03 23.48
C PRO A 73 -0.57 -20.42 23.28
N LEU A 74 0.23 -20.59 22.22
CA LEU A 74 1.06 -21.78 22.10
C LEU A 74 2.17 -21.66 23.14
N GLN A 75 2.39 -22.71 23.93
CA GLN A 75 3.52 -22.78 24.86
C GLN A 75 4.83 -22.60 24.08
N VAL A 76 5.62 -21.62 24.54
CA VAL A 76 6.87 -21.18 23.92
C VAL A 76 7.93 -22.27 24.10
N GLU A 77 8.42 -22.83 23.00
CA GLU A 77 9.70 -23.54 23.01
C GLU A 77 10.83 -22.59 22.58
N ASP A 78 12.01 -22.70 23.20
CA ASP A 78 13.18 -21.83 22.97
C ASP A 78 13.76 -21.90 21.55
N SER A 79 13.31 -22.83 20.71
CA SER A 79 13.83 -23.07 19.35
C SER A 79 12.93 -22.54 18.21
N GLU A 80 11.92 -21.72 18.53
CA GLU A 80 10.95 -21.22 17.55
C GLU A 80 11.50 -20.16 16.59
N VAL A 81 11.13 -20.26 15.31
CA VAL A 81 11.40 -19.20 14.33
C VAL A 81 10.36 -18.10 14.46
N VAL A 82 10.80 -16.88 14.77
CA VAL A 82 9.92 -15.72 14.86
C VAL A 82 9.76 -15.07 13.48
N VAL A 83 8.51 -14.89 13.05
CA VAL A 83 8.15 -14.09 11.88
C VAL A 83 7.33 -12.91 12.37
N ASP A 84 7.87 -11.71 12.18
CA ASP A 84 7.23 -10.46 12.58
C ASP A 84 6.47 -9.85 11.41
N VAL A 85 5.14 -9.83 11.53
CA VAL A 85 4.22 -9.21 10.57
C VAL A 85 3.37 -8.12 11.24
N THR A 86 3.85 -7.56 12.35
CA THR A 86 3.18 -6.47 13.10
C THR A 86 3.17 -5.14 12.35
N GLY A 87 4.08 -4.96 11.39
CA GLY A 87 4.30 -3.68 10.72
C GLY A 87 5.12 -2.69 11.56
N ALA A 88 5.71 -3.12 12.68
CA ALA A 88 6.61 -2.29 13.47
C ALA A 88 7.90 -1.95 12.69
N PRO A 89 8.47 -0.74 12.88
CA PRO A 89 9.71 -0.34 12.23
C PRO A 89 10.97 -0.90 12.89
N THR A 90 10.84 -1.50 14.07
CA THR A 90 11.94 -2.14 14.78
C THR A 90 11.54 -3.58 15.11
N PRO A 91 11.76 -4.53 14.19
CA PRO A 91 11.48 -5.94 14.46
C PRO A 91 12.40 -6.47 15.56
N PRO A 92 11.96 -7.48 16.35
CA PRO A 92 12.81 -8.13 17.36
C PRO A 92 14.07 -8.74 16.77
N GLU A 93 15.13 -8.82 17.58
CA GLU A 93 16.40 -9.47 17.19
C GLU A 93 16.15 -10.90 16.68
N GLY A 94 16.72 -11.24 15.52
CA GLY A 94 16.58 -12.56 14.90
C GLY A 94 15.22 -12.85 14.26
N ALA A 95 14.23 -11.96 14.35
CA ALA A 95 12.93 -12.13 13.69
C ALA A 95 13.05 -11.96 12.18
N ILE A 96 12.26 -12.73 11.43
CA ILE A 96 12.09 -12.55 9.99
C ILE A 96 10.96 -11.54 9.76
N ALA A 97 11.26 -10.40 9.15
CA ALA A 97 10.30 -9.32 8.92
C ALA A 97 10.29 -8.86 7.45
N PRO A 98 9.15 -8.34 6.95
CA PRO A 98 9.07 -7.64 5.68
C PRO A 98 9.89 -6.34 5.68
N LEU A 99 10.65 -6.12 4.61
CA LEU A 99 11.27 -4.85 4.26
C LEU A 99 10.68 -4.34 2.94
N TYR A 100 10.46 -3.03 2.87
CA TYR A 100 9.93 -2.32 1.72
C TYR A 100 11.00 -1.33 1.25
N ASP A 101 11.58 -1.57 0.06
CA ASP A 101 12.75 -0.82 -0.45
C ASP A 101 13.91 -0.78 0.58
N GLY A 102 14.08 -1.87 1.35
CA GLY A 102 15.10 -2.01 2.39
C GLY A 102 14.75 -1.39 3.75
N ALA A 103 13.60 -0.74 3.89
CA ALA A 103 13.13 -0.17 5.15
C ALA A 103 12.05 -1.06 5.82
N PRO A 104 12.13 -1.31 7.13
CA PRO A 104 11.13 -2.10 7.86
C PRO A 104 9.85 -1.33 8.13
N GLY A 105 8.78 -2.09 8.41
CA GLY A 105 7.52 -1.57 8.95
C GLY A 105 6.54 -1.03 7.92
N ASP A 106 5.28 -0.97 8.34
CA ASP A 106 4.14 -0.62 7.49
C ASP A 106 4.17 0.84 7.02
N ALA A 107 4.83 1.72 7.76
CA ALA A 107 5.04 3.11 7.35
C ALA A 107 5.91 3.22 6.09
N ALA A 108 6.92 2.35 5.94
CA ALA A 108 7.77 2.32 4.75
C ALA A 108 6.97 1.83 3.52
N ARG A 109 6.17 0.78 3.70
CA ARG A 109 5.21 0.31 2.71
C ARG A 109 4.30 1.43 2.22
N ASP A 110 3.59 2.06 3.15
CA ASP A 110 2.54 3.01 2.83
C ASP A 110 3.11 4.31 2.26
N ALA A 111 4.32 4.71 2.66
CA ALA A 111 5.03 5.81 2.02
C ALA A 111 5.29 5.54 0.53
N ALA A 112 5.78 4.34 0.17
CA ALA A 112 6.01 3.98 -1.23
C ALA A 112 4.71 3.95 -2.05
N LEU A 113 3.64 3.36 -1.48
CA LEU A 113 2.35 3.28 -2.16
C LEU A 113 1.68 4.65 -2.35
N LEU A 114 1.81 5.57 -1.38
CA LEU A 114 1.32 6.94 -1.52
C LEU A 114 2.08 7.74 -2.59
N ASP A 115 3.32 7.36 -2.86
CA ASP A 115 4.14 7.86 -3.97
C ASP A 115 3.82 7.13 -5.30
N CYS A 116 2.73 6.34 -5.35
CA CYS A 116 2.29 5.52 -6.49
C CYS A 116 3.35 4.53 -7.00
N ARG A 117 4.22 4.04 -6.10
CA ARG A 117 5.25 3.04 -6.40
C ARG A 117 4.99 1.76 -5.64
N VAL A 118 5.30 0.64 -6.28
CA VAL A 118 5.36 -0.67 -5.59
C VAL A 118 6.77 -0.84 -5.02
N PRO A 119 6.93 -0.96 -3.70
CA PRO A 119 8.25 -1.21 -3.14
C PRO A 119 8.74 -2.61 -3.49
N ARG A 120 10.06 -2.76 -3.65
CA ARG A 120 10.69 -4.08 -3.63
C ARG A 120 10.49 -4.68 -2.24
N LEU A 121 9.81 -5.82 -2.20
CA LEU A 121 9.54 -6.54 -0.97
C LEU A 121 10.65 -7.56 -0.73
N ALA A 122 11.24 -7.50 0.46
CA ALA A 122 12.17 -8.52 0.94
C ALA A 122 11.70 -9.07 2.28
N LEU A 123 11.99 -10.35 2.55
CA LEU A 123 11.84 -10.98 3.86
C LEU A 123 13.25 -11.18 4.40
N ALA A 124 13.52 -10.55 5.54
CA ALA A 124 14.87 -10.45 6.07
C ALA A 124 14.91 -10.78 7.55
N ARG A 125 16.02 -11.37 8.00
CA ARG A 125 16.29 -11.56 9.42
C ARG A 125 16.92 -10.29 10.00
N ALA A 126 16.37 -9.80 11.10
CA ALA A 126 16.92 -8.66 11.82
C ALA A 126 18.17 -9.06 12.61
N HIS A 127 19.22 -8.24 12.51
CA HIS A 127 20.43 -8.33 13.32
C HIS A 127 20.91 -6.93 13.71
N GLY A 128 20.45 -6.44 14.85
CA GLY A 128 20.63 -5.05 15.29
C GLY A 128 20.08 -4.06 14.26
N ASP A 129 20.98 -3.42 13.53
CA ASP A 129 20.67 -2.39 12.52
C ASP A 129 20.80 -2.92 11.08
N GLU A 130 21.29 -4.15 10.96
CA GLU A 130 21.46 -4.87 9.71
C GLU A 130 20.32 -5.84 9.47
N PHE A 131 20.09 -6.11 8.18
CA PHE A 131 19.12 -7.09 7.74
C PHE A 131 19.75 -8.08 6.78
N GLU A 132 19.59 -9.37 7.08
CA GLU A 132 19.98 -10.48 6.22
C GLU A 132 18.81 -10.84 5.30
N ILE A 133 18.88 -10.50 4.01
CA ILE A 133 17.80 -10.81 3.06
C ILE A 133 17.76 -12.33 2.78
N LEU A 134 16.65 -12.98 3.13
CA LEU A 134 16.41 -14.42 2.89
C LEU A 134 15.65 -14.67 1.59
N ALA A 135 14.69 -13.79 1.27
CA ALA A 135 13.92 -13.84 0.03
C ALA A 135 13.49 -12.44 -0.39
N GLU A 136 13.33 -12.23 -1.70
CA GLU A 136 12.86 -10.95 -2.24
C GLU A 136 12.08 -11.16 -3.52
N GLY A 137 11.21 -10.20 -3.85
CA GLY A 137 10.46 -10.19 -5.09
C GLY A 137 9.71 -8.88 -5.28
N LEU A 138 9.49 -8.52 -6.54
CA LEU A 138 8.62 -7.40 -6.90
C LEU A 138 7.16 -7.90 -6.94
N PRO A 139 6.25 -7.30 -6.17
CA PRO A 139 4.83 -7.54 -6.34
C PRO A 139 4.39 -7.11 -7.75
N GLY A 140 3.52 -7.90 -8.38
CA GLY A 140 2.84 -7.46 -9.59
C GLY A 140 1.72 -6.52 -9.19
N HIS A 141 1.64 -5.34 -9.79
CA HIS A 141 0.63 -4.36 -9.45
C HIS A 141 0.12 -3.66 -10.70
N GLU A 142 -1.16 -3.84 -10.98
CA GLU A 142 -1.80 -3.32 -12.20
C GLU A 142 -2.41 -1.93 -12.00
N ARG A 143 -2.50 -1.44 -10.75
CA ARG A 143 -3.23 -0.20 -10.40
C ARG A 143 -2.41 0.71 -9.47
N PRO A 144 -1.26 1.26 -9.91
CA PRO A 144 -0.33 2.07 -9.08
C PRO A 144 -0.98 3.25 -8.34
N TRP A 145 -2.15 3.71 -8.78
CA TRP A 145 -2.92 4.77 -8.13
C TRP A 145 -3.76 4.29 -6.93
N SER A 146 -4.02 2.99 -6.78
CA SER A 146 -4.85 2.45 -5.70
C SER A 146 -4.00 1.94 -4.55
N LEU A 147 -4.13 2.61 -3.40
CA LEU A 147 -3.44 2.24 -2.16
C LEU A 147 -3.85 0.82 -1.71
N ARG A 148 -5.15 0.52 -1.78
CA ARG A 148 -5.68 -0.78 -1.39
C ARG A 148 -5.18 -1.90 -2.29
N ALA A 149 -5.23 -1.71 -3.62
CA ALA A 149 -4.74 -2.71 -4.57
C ALA A 149 -3.23 -2.96 -4.41
N GLY A 150 -2.45 -1.93 -4.07
CA GLY A 150 -1.03 -2.05 -3.77
C GLY A 150 -0.77 -2.90 -2.51
N ARG A 151 -1.53 -2.67 -1.44
CA ARG A 151 -1.44 -3.47 -0.22
C ARG A 151 -1.87 -4.92 -0.41
N GLU A 152 -2.92 -5.18 -1.19
CA GLU A 152 -3.34 -6.54 -1.57
C GLU A 152 -2.24 -7.29 -2.31
N ALA A 153 -1.61 -6.65 -3.31
CA ALA A 153 -0.51 -7.23 -4.07
C ALA A 153 0.69 -7.57 -3.18
N LEU A 154 1.01 -6.69 -2.22
CA LEU A 154 2.06 -6.93 -1.23
C LEU A 154 1.70 -8.06 -0.28
N ALA A 155 0.48 -8.09 0.27
CA ALA A 155 -0.01 -9.17 1.12
C ALA A 155 0.07 -10.53 0.42
N ALA A 156 -0.42 -10.61 -0.83
CA ALA A 156 -0.31 -11.82 -1.66
C ALA A 156 1.15 -12.25 -1.89
N ARG A 157 2.06 -11.28 -2.07
CA ARG A 157 3.49 -11.56 -2.21
C ARG A 157 4.12 -12.04 -0.90
N ILE A 158 3.74 -11.48 0.26
CA ILE A 158 4.18 -11.94 1.58
C ILE A 158 3.81 -13.42 1.79
N LEU A 159 2.58 -13.82 1.44
CA LEU A 159 2.13 -15.22 1.51
C LEU A 159 3.01 -16.18 0.70
N THR A 160 3.69 -15.68 -0.33
CA THR A 160 4.62 -16.47 -1.16
C THR A 160 6.04 -16.44 -0.60
N LEU A 161 6.52 -15.27 -0.17
CA LEU A 161 7.91 -15.06 0.23
C LEU A 161 8.22 -15.60 1.63
N VAL A 162 7.27 -15.60 2.57
CA VAL A 162 7.52 -16.11 3.94
C VAL A 162 7.86 -17.61 3.92
N PRO A 163 7.06 -18.51 3.30
CA PRO A 163 7.45 -19.91 3.18
C PRO A 163 8.79 -20.13 2.47
N LEU A 164 9.10 -19.31 1.46
CA LEU A 164 10.37 -19.37 0.74
C LEU A 164 11.55 -18.98 1.63
N ALA A 165 11.42 -17.90 2.41
CA ALA A 165 12.45 -17.44 3.34
C ALA A 165 12.72 -18.48 4.44
N LEU A 166 11.66 -19.11 4.96
CA LEU A 166 11.79 -20.17 5.96
C LEU A 166 12.53 -21.40 5.41
N ARG A 167 12.17 -21.87 4.21
CA ARG A 167 12.88 -22.98 3.55
C ARG A 167 14.36 -22.68 3.31
N ARG A 168 14.68 -21.45 2.87
CA ARG A 168 16.07 -21.03 2.63
C ARG A 168 16.88 -20.96 3.92
N LYS A 169 16.26 -20.51 5.02
CA LYS A 169 16.86 -20.55 6.35
C LYS A 169 17.22 -21.98 6.74
N GLU A 170 16.29 -22.93 6.61
CA GLU A 170 16.50 -24.33 7.00
C GLU A 170 17.59 -25.01 6.17
N GLN A 171 17.67 -24.69 4.88
CA GLN A 171 18.68 -25.23 3.98
C GLN A 171 20.09 -24.65 4.20
N GLY A 172 20.24 -23.70 5.13
CA GLY A 172 21.50 -22.96 5.30
C GLY A 172 21.99 -22.34 3.99
N ALA A 173 21.05 -22.03 3.08
CA ALA A 173 21.37 -21.74 1.69
C ALA A 173 22.29 -20.52 1.62
N THR A 174 23.55 -20.75 1.30
CA THR A 174 24.64 -19.79 1.07
C THR A 174 24.44 -18.97 -0.21
N ARG A 175 23.20 -18.72 -0.63
CA ARG A 175 22.94 -17.77 -1.69
C ARG A 175 23.19 -16.39 -1.10
N ALA A 176 24.34 -15.81 -1.44
CA ALA A 176 24.86 -14.50 -1.02
C ALA A 176 23.77 -13.63 -0.37
N THR A 177 23.63 -13.78 0.94
CA THR A 177 22.66 -13.01 1.70
C THR A 177 23.12 -11.57 1.60
N ARG A 178 22.27 -10.73 1.01
CA ARG A 178 22.59 -9.32 0.87
C ARG A 178 22.32 -8.69 2.22
N LYS A 179 23.31 -8.02 2.79
CA LYS A 179 23.10 -7.12 3.91
C LYS A 179 22.54 -5.81 3.42
N THR A 180 21.55 -5.28 4.13
CA THR A 180 21.10 -3.89 3.96
C THR A 180 21.07 -3.22 5.32
N ILE A 181 21.37 -1.93 5.34
CA ILE A 181 21.31 -1.10 6.54
C ILE A 181 19.97 -0.37 6.51
N ALA A 182 19.19 -0.49 7.58
CA ALA A 182 17.96 0.30 7.66
C ALA A 182 18.29 1.76 7.94
N GLN A 183 17.66 2.66 7.20
CA GLN A 183 17.63 4.07 7.57
C GLN A 183 16.67 4.25 8.74
N ARG A 184 17.20 4.24 9.96
CA ARG A 184 16.41 4.56 11.17
C ARG A 184 16.04 6.03 11.16
N ARG A 185 14.73 6.29 11.10
CA ARG A 185 14.16 7.61 11.33
C ARG A 185 13.35 7.58 12.61
N PRO A 186 13.36 8.64 13.43
CA PRO A 186 12.49 8.72 14.60
C PRO A 186 11.02 8.43 14.22
N LEU A 187 10.30 7.68 15.05
CA LEU A 187 8.90 7.32 14.82
C LEU A 187 8.03 8.53 14.50
N ALA A 188 8.21 9.62 15.24
CA ALA A 188 7.48 10.87 15.03
C ALA A 188 7.75 11.48 13.64
N PHE A 189 9.01 11.42 13.18
CA PHE A 189 9.39 11.89 11.84
C PHE A 189 8.77 11.01 10.75
N ALA A 190 8.81 9.69 10.92
CA ALA A 190 8.18 8.76 9.99
C ALA A 190 6.66 8.98 9.91
N ALA A 191 5.99 9.14 11.05
CA ALA A 191 4.56 9.43 11.12
C ALA A 191 4.19 10.78 10.47
N ALA A 192 4.96 11.84 10.73
CA ALA A 192 4.75 13.15 10.13
C ALA A 192 4.97 13.12 8.60
N ALA A 193 6.02 12.46 8.13
CA ALA A 193 6.31 12.31 6.72
C ALA A 193 5.22 11.48 5.99
N LEU A 194 4.72 10.43 6.63
CA LEU A 194 3.61 9.63 6.12
C LEU A 194 2.32 10.45 6.06
N ALA A 195 2.01 11.22 7.11
CA ALA A 195 0.86 12.10 7.14
C ALA A 195 0.94 13.19 6.05
N SER A 196 2.12 13.77 5.82
CA SER A 196 2.34 14.75 4.75
C SER A 196 2.07 14.17 3.37
N ARG A 197 2.57 12.95 3.08
CA ARG A 197 2.30 12.25 1.82
C ARG A 197 0.82 11.95 1.64
N ALA A 198 0.16 11.48 2.69
CA ALA A 198 -1.28 11.19 2.66
C ALA A 198 -2.09 12.46 2.37
N ARG A 199 -1.77 13.58 3.03
CA ARG A 199 -2.41 14.88 2.73
C ARG A 199 -2.17 15.33 1.29
N ALA A 200 -0.95 15.19 0.78
CA ALA A 200 -0.65 15.53 -0.62
C ALA A 200 -1.43 14.64 -1.60
N ARG A 201 -1.59 13.35 -1.30
CA ARG A 201 -2.40 12.43 -2.10
C ARG A 201 -3.88 12.83 -2.08
N LEU A 202 -4.44 13.12 -0.91
CA LEU A 202 -5.81 13.61 -0.77
C LEU A 202 -6.01 14.93 -1.53
N ALA A 203 -5.08 15.87 -1.38
CA ALA A 203 -5.11 17.14 -2.10
C ALA A 203 -5.14 16.93 -3.62
N ARG A 204 -4.33 16.02 -4.17
CA ARG A 204 -4.36 15.68 -5.61
C ARG A 204 -5.64 14.98 -6.06
N LEU A 205 -6.28 14.19 -5.19
CA LEU A 205 -7.53 13.51 -5.52
C LEU A 205 -8.74 14.46 -5.47
N LEU A 206 -8.68 15.48 -4.60
CA LEU A 206 -9.77 16.43 -4.39
C LEU A 206 -9.61 17.72 -5.19
N ALA A 207 -8.38 18.14 -5.47
CA ALA A 207 -8.11 19.28 -6.34
C ALA A 207 -8.31 18.83 -7.79
N HIS A 208 -9.08 19.61 -8.54
CA HIS A 208 -9.25 19.46 -9.98
C HIS A 208 -8.58 20.67 -10.64
N ASP A 209 -7.25 20.75 -10.51
CA ASP A 209 -6.44 21.87 -10.97
C ASP A 209 -6.33 21.93 -12.50
N GLN A 210 -6.46 20.79 -13.17
CA GLN A 210 -6.52 20.66 -14.63
C GLN A 210 -7.95 20.46 -15.14
N HIS A 211 -8.84 21.39 -14.78
CA HIS A 211 -10.22 21.40 -15.24
C HIS A 211 -10.38 22.35 -16.43
N TRP A 212 -10.65 21.80 -17.61
CA TRP A 212 -11.01 22.58 -18.79
C TRP A 212 -12.51 22.87 -18.73
N ARG A 213 -12.90 24.11 -19.06
CA ARG A 213 -14.29 24.57 -19.08
C ARG A 213 -14.71 24.82 -20.51
N ILE A 214 -15.97 24.54 -20.82
CA ILE A 214 -16.56 24.87 -22.11
C ILE A 214 -17.23 26.24 -22.03
N GLY A 215 -16.80 27.13 -22.91
CA GLY A 215 -17.54 28.33 -23.26
C GLY A 215 -17.98 28.25 -24.71
N TRP A 216 -19.17 28.77 -25.01
CA TRP A 216 -19.60 29.03 -26.37
C TRP A 216 -19.88 30.51 -26.54
N ARG A 217 -19.74 30.99 -27.76
CA ARG A 217 -20.13 32.34 -28.14
C ARG A 217 -20.69 32.33 -29.56
N PRO A 218 -21.79 33.05 -29.81
CA PRO A 218 -22.25 33.27 -31.17
C PRO A 218 -21.30 34.24 -31.88
N LEU A 219 -20.89 33.88 -33.10
CA LEU A 219 -20.22 34.79 -34.02
C LEU A 219 -21.23 35.19 -35.10
N ALA A 220 -21.18 36.44 -35.57
CA ALA A 220 -22.06 36.90 -36.64
C ALA A 220 -21.92 36.03 -37.91
N ALA A 221 -22.96 36.03 -38.74
CA ALA A 221 -23.21 35.06 -39.82
C ALA A 221 -22.18 35.05 -40.97
N ASP A 222 -21.15 35.89 -40.92
CA ASP A 222 -20.11 36.07 -41.92
C ASP A 222 -18.97 35.03 -41.83
N GLY A 223 -19.34 33.76 -41.65
CA GLY A 223 -18.41 32.62 -41.78
C GLY A 223 -17.61 32.24 -40.52
N GLY A 224 -17.91 32.85 -39.37
CA GLY A 224 -17.31 32.50 -38.08
C GLY A 224 -15.82 32.84 -37.95
N ALA A 225 -15.16 32.31 -36.91
CA ALA A 225 -13.78 32.70 -36.55
C ALA A 225 -12.76 32.35 -37.64
N MET A 226 -13.00 31.26 -38.37
CA MET A 226 -12.07 30.78 -39.40
C MET A 226 -12.10 31.65 -40.66
N ALA A 227 -13.27 32.16 -41.05
CA ALA A 227 -13.40 33.10 -42.16
C ALA A 227 -12.82 34.48 -41.81
N ARG A 228 -12.97 34.90 -40.55
CA ARG A 228 -12.48 36.20 -40.06
C ARG A 228 -10.99 36.21 -39.70
N GLN A 229 -10.39 35.02 -39.49
CA GLN A 229 -9.06 34.88 -38.88
C GLN A 229 -8.92 35.66 -37.55
N ASP A 230 -10.05 35.87 -36.87
CA ASP A 230 -10.18 36.61 -35.63
C ASP A 230 -11.32 36.01 -34.81
N TRP A 231 -11.23 36.17 -33.49
CA TRP A 231 -12.19 35.68 -32.52
C TRP A 231 -13.42 36.59 -32.35
N GLY A 232 -13.41 37.80 -32.92
CA GLY A 232 -14.48 38.79 -32.82
C GLY A 232 -14.62 39.41 -31.43
N ALA A 233 -15.49 40.43 -31.33
CA ALA A 233 -15.90 41.03 -30.06
C ALA A 233 -17.17 40.34 -29.52
N GLY A 234 -17.24 40.13 -28.19
CA GLY A 234 -18.41 39.53 -27.53
C GLY A 234 -18.04 38.78 -26.24
N GLU A 235 -19.05 38.54 -25.39
CA GLU A 235 -18.87 37.79 -24.14
C GLU A 235 -19.03 36.28 -24.35
N TRP A 236 -18.29 35.50 -23.57
CA TRP A 236 -18.41 34.04 -23.54
C TRP A 236 -19.58 33.63 -22.66
N THR A 237 -20.42 32.72 -23.17
CA THR A 237 -21.39 31.99 -22.34
C THR A 237 -20.74 30.69 -21.87
N TRP A 238 -20.52 30.57 -20.56
CA TRP A 238 -19.94 29.36 -19.98
C TRP A 238 -21.02 28.31 -19.77
N LEU A 239 -20.76 27.08 -20.23
CA LEU A 239 -21.60 25.95 -19.91
C LEU A 239 -21.53 25.68 -18.39
N ALA A 240 -22.69 25.42 -17.78
CA ALA A 240 -22.74 25.01 -16.39
C ALA A 240 -22.01 23.67 -16.24
N ASP A 241 -21.05 23.64 -15.31
CA ASP A 241 -20.15 22.51 -15.14
C ASP A 241 -20.24 21.99 -13.71
N ASP A 242 -20.80 20.79 -13.57
CA ASP A 242 -20.89 20.07 -12.29
C ASP A 242 -19.63 19.24 -12.00
N ARG A 243 -18.65 19.26 -12.92
CA ARG A 243 -17.40 18.51 -12.87
C ARG A 243 -17.56 17.00 -12.80
N ALA A 244 -18.75 16.49 -13.08
CA ALA A 244 -19.06 15.06 -13.12
C ALA A 244 -19.15 14.52 -14.57
N ARG A 245 -19.23 15.42 -15.56
CA ARG A 245 -19.44 15.09 -16.98
C ARG A 245 -18.24 15.48 -17.83
N TYR A 246 -17.85 14.61 -18.75
CA TYR A 246 -16.85 14.89 -19.78
C TYR A 246 -17.54 15.25 -21.09
N TYR A 247 -17.26 16.43 -21.64
CA TYR A 247 -17.93 16.96 -22.83
C TYR A 247 -16.99 16.96 -24.05
N ALA A 248 -16.74 15.78 -24.62
CA ALA A 248 -15.66 15.60 -25.61
C ALA A 248 -15.69 16.56 -26.81
N ASP A 249 -16.86 17.03 -27.25
CA ASP A 249 -17.04 18.02 -28.30
C ASP A 249 -18.47 18.59 -28.18
N PRO A 250 -18.67 19.79 -27.61
CA PRO A 250 -20.00 20.37 -27.49
C PRO A 250 -20.49 20.86 -28.85
N PHE A 251 -21.39 20.11 -29.48
CA PHE A 251 -22.14 20.58 -30.64
C PHE A 251 -23.42 21.27 -30.16
N PRO A 252 -23.76 22.46 -30.67
CA PRO A 252 -25.07 23.05 -30.42
C PRO A 252 -26.14 22.13 -31.01
N PHE A 253 -27.13 21.74 -30.21
CA PHE A 253 -28.32 21.03 -30.68
C PHE A 253 -29.51 22.00 -30.63
N GLU A 254 -30.22 22.16 -31.75
CA GLU A 254 -31.49 22.90 -31.80
C GLU A 254 -32.60 22.06 -31.16
N HIS A 255 -33.47 22.69 -30.37
CA HIS A 255 -34.74 22.13 -29.88
C HIS A 255 -35.90 22.87 -30.54
#